data_AF-A0A2C8B6Q2-F1
#
_entry.id   AF-A0A2C8B6Q2-F1
#
_cell.length_a   1.000
_cell.length_b   1.000
_cell.length_c   1.000
_cell.angle_alpha   90.00
_cell.angle_beta   90.00
_cell.angle_gamma   90.00
#
_symmetry.space_group_name_H-M   'P 1'
#
loop_
_entity.id
_entity.type
_entity.pdbx_description
1 polymer ?
#
loop_
_entity_poly.entity_id
_entity_poly.type
_entity_poly.pdbx_seq_one_letter_code
_entity_poly.pdbx_strand_id
1 'polypeptide(L)'
;MIAALEIVAAVLALAVVASLGVLIARRQWLLSREGIFSCEVRQRLPRNGSRWVPGVARYSGNSLLWYKMLSASFRPTLVIRRRGARLTDHRAPSPQDGLLAVNSHRIVRLEVHTPGGAEHVMELGLAPESLMGLMAWLEAGPPGGESYREFD
;
A
#
# COMPACT_ATOMS: atom_id res chain seq x y z
N MET A 1 -28.00 37.84 -16.87
CA MET A 1 -28.37 36.63 -16.10
C MET A 1 -27.90 35.35 -16.81
N ILE A 2 -28.24 35.13 -18.08
CA ILE A 2 -27.83 33.94 -18.85
C ILE A 2 -26.29 33.80 -18.96
N ALA A 3 -25.56 34.86 -19.31
CA ALA A 3 -24.09 34.80 -19.42
C ALA A 3 -23.38 34.43 -18.10
N ALA A 4 -23.92 34.83 -16.94
CA ALA A 4 -23.36 34.47 -15.64
C ALA A 4 -23.58 32.97 -15.35
N LEU A 5 -24.74 32.43 -15.74
CA LEU A 5 -25.05 31.00 -15.59
C LEU A 5 -24.14 30.14 -16.47
N GLU A 6 -23.90 30.56 -17.71
CA GLU A 6 -22.96 29.89 -18.65
C GLU A 6 -21.53 29.85 -18.09
N ILE A 7 -21.03 30.98 -17.55
CA ILE A 7 -19.69 31.04 -16.95
C ILE A 7 -19.60 30.10 -15.74
N VAL A 8 -20.60 30.10 -14.86
CA VAL A 8 -20.61 29.21 -13.69
C VAL A 8 -20.66 27.74 -14.11
N ALA A 9 -21.47 27.40 -15.11
CA ALA A 9 -21.56 26.04 -15.64
C ALA A 9 -20.22 25.59 -16.27
N ALA A 10 -19.57 26.46 -17.05
CA ALA A 10 -18.27 26.18 -17.65
C ALA A 10 -17.17 25.98 -16.60
N VAL A 11 -17.15 26.81 -15.54
CA VAL A 11 -16.18 26.67 -14.44
C VAL A 11 -16.41 25.36 -13.67
N LEU A 12 -17.66 25.01 -13.38
CA LEU A 12 -17.98 23.75 -12.70
C LEU A 12 -17.61 22.54 -13.56
N ALA A 13 -17.93 22.56 -14.86
CA ALA A 13 -17.56 21.50 -15.79
C ALA A 13 -16.03 21.33 -15.86
N LEU A 14 -15.29 22.45 -15.95
CA LEU A 14 -13.83 22.42 -15.96
C LEU A 14 -13.27 21.86 -14.64
N ALA A 15 -13.82 22.24 -13.50
CA ALA A 15 -13.42 21.72 -12.20
C ALA A 15 -13.63 20.21 -12.09
N VAL A 16 -14.76 19.70 -12.59
CA VAL A 16 -15.05 18.26 -12.62
C VAL A 16 -14.08 17.51 -13.54
N VAL A 17 -13.83 18.03 -14.75
CA VAL A 17 -12.89 17.40 -15.70
C VAL A 17 -11.47 17.40 -15.13
N ALA A 18 -11.01 18.52 -14.56
CA ALA A 18 -9.69 18.63 -13.96
C ALA A 18 -9.52 17.64 -12.79
N SER A 19 -10.50 17.56 -11.90
CA SER A 19 -10.47 16.63 -10.77
C SER A 19 -10.48 15.18 -11.22
N LEU A 20 -11.27 14.82 -12.25
CA LEU A 20 -11.24 13.48 -12.83
C LEU A 20 -9.89 13.17 -13.51
N GLY A 21 -9.32 14.14 -14.22
CA GLY A 21 -8.00 14.03 -14.84
C GLY A 21 -6.89 13.76 -13.82
N VAL A 22 -6.89 14.48 -12.69
CA VAL A 22 -5.95 14.24 -11.58
C VAL A 22 -6.13 12.83 -10.99
N LEU A 23 -7.36 12.36 -10.81
CA LEU A 23 -7.63 11.01 -10.30
C LEU A 23 -7.13 9.93 -11.26
N ILE A 24 -7.35 10.10 -12.56
CA ILE A 24 -6.89 9.15 -13.59
C ILE A 24 -5.36 9.18 -13.69
N ALA A 25 -4.75 10.36 -13.78
CA ALA A 25 -3.29 10.51 -13.81
C ALA A 25 -2.64 9.91 -12.56
N ARG A 26 -3.26 10.06 -11.39
CA ARG A 26 -2.81 9.42 -10.15
C ARG A 26 -2.92 7.89 -10.25
N ARG A 27 -4.06 7.38 -10.72
CA ARG A 27 -4.28 5.93 -10.86
C ARG A 27 -3.28 5.32 -11.84
N GLN A 28 -3.06 5.99 -12.97
CA GLN A 28 -2.03 5.66 -13.95
C GLN A 28 -0.63 5.71 -13.31
N TRP A 29 -0.28 6.79 -12.61
CA TRP A 29 1.03 6.90 -11.93
C TRP A 29 1.26 5.82 -10.86
N LEU A 30 0.19 5.38 -10.18
CA LEU A 30 0.23 4.25 -9.26
C LEU A 30 0.35 2.90 -9.97
N LEU A 31 -0.05 2.77 -11.23
CA LEU A 31 -0.02 1.52 -12.02
C LEU A 31 1.19 1.43 -12.97
N SER A 32 1.76 2.56 -13.38
CA SER A 32 2.83 2.65 -14.37
C SER A 32 4.25 2.46 -13.81
N ARG A 33 4.40 2.04 -12.55
CA ARG A 33 5.72 1.82 -11.95
C ARG A 33 5.92 0.34 -11.63
N GLU A 34 6.97 -0.24 -12.17
CA GLU A 34 7.35 -1.64 -11.92
C GLU A 34 7.47 -1.91 -10.40
N GLY A 35 7.10 -3.12 -9.95
CA GLY A 35 7.20 -3.50 -8.53
C GLY A 35 5.97 -3.19 -7.68
N ILE A 36 4.77 -3.23 -8.27
CA ILE A 36 3.49 -3.14 -7.56
C ILE A 36 2.89 -4.54 -7.44
N PHE A 37 2.37 -4.88 -6.26
CA PHE A 37 1.61 -6.12 -6.07
C PHE A 37 0.41 -5.91 -5.16
N SER A 38 -0.66 -6.66 -5.41
CA SER A 38 -1.84 -6.68 -4.55
C SER A 38 -1.51 -7.39 -3.25
N CYS A 39 -1.79 -6.74 -2.12
CA CYS A 39 -1.67 -7.40 -0.82
C CYS A 39 -2.66 -6.85 0.19
N GLU A 40 -3.08 -7.75 1.06
CA GLU A 40 -3.99 -7.49 2.15
C GLU A 40 -3.21 -7.35 3.44
N VAL A 41 -3.49 -6.32 4.22
CA VAL A 41 -2.84 -6.13 5.52
C VAL A 41 -3.83 -6.47 6.62
N ARG A 42 -3.41 -7.28 7.59
CA ARG A 42 -4.18 -7.51 8.81
C ARG A 42 -3.98 -6.32 9.75
N GLN A 43 -4.97 -5.44 9.82
CA GLN A 43 -4.96 -4.32 10.75
C GLN A 43 -5.65 -4.72 12.06
N ARG A 44 -5.01 -4.44 13.19
CA ARG A 44 -5.59 -4.61 14.53
C ARG A 44 -6.60 -3.49 14.78
N LEU A 45 -7.83 -3.84 15.14
CA LEU A 45 -8.84 -2.87 15.54
C LEU A 45 -8.74 -2.57 17.04
N PRO A 46 -9.03 -1.33 17.48
CA PRO A 46 -8.97 -0.93 18.89
C PRO A 46 -9.89 -1.72 19.83
N ARG A 47 -10.97 -2.34 19.31
CA ARG A 47 -12.04 -2.96 20.10
C ARG A 47 -12.15 -4.48 19.92
N ASN A 48 -11.01 -5.17 19.86
CA ASN A 48 -10.91 -6.63 19.97
C ASN A 48 -11.22 -7.43 18.68
N GLY A 49 -10.68 -6.98 17.55
CA GLY A 49 -10.69 -7.76 16.31
C GLY A 49 -9.51 -7.41 15.43
N SER A 50 -9.24 -8.24 14.44
CA SER A 50 -8.31 -7.92 13.36
C SER A 50 -9.07 -8.04 12.05
N ARG A 51 -8.89 -7.08 11.14
CA ARG A 51 -9.55 -7.12 9.83
C ARG A 51 -8.49 -7.13 8.75
N TRP A 52 -8.73 -7.97 7.75
CA TRP A 52 -8.00 -7.92 6.50
C TRP A 52 -8.49 -6.75 5.68
N VAL A 53 -7.55 -5.88 5.31
CA VAL A 53 -7.83 -4.70 4.50
C VAL A 53 -7.10 -4.89 3.18
N PRO A 54 -7.84 -4.98 2.05
CA PRO A 54 -7.21 -5.10 0.75
C PRO A 54 -6.53 -3.80 0.36
N GLY A 55 -5.37 -3.95 -0.28
CA GLY A 55 -4.55 -2.83 -0.71
C GLY A 55 -3.54 -3.23 -1.77
N VAL A 56 -2.68 -2.27 -2.07
CA VAL A 56 -1.65 -2.39 -3.09
C VAL A 56 -0.35 -1.97 -2.45
N ALA A 57 0.65 -2.83 -2.50
CA ALA A 57 2.00 -2.52 -2.07
C ALA A 57 2.88 -2.17 -3.26
N ARG A 58 3.81 -1.25 -3.05
CA ARG A 58 4.78 -0.79 -4.04
C ARG A 58 6.17 -0.71 -3.43
N TYR A 59 7.15 -1.29 -4.12
CA TYR A 59 8.55 -1.09 -3.76
C TYR A 59 9.00 0.34 -4.10
N SER A 60 9.62 1.02 -3.14
CA SER A 60 10.16 2.37 -3.28
C SER A 60 11.55 2.43 -2.64
N GLY A 61 12.57 2.07 -3.41
CA GLY A 61 13.95 1.98 -2.93
C GLY A 61 14.03 1.02 -1.73
N ASN A 62 14.31 1.58 -0.55
CA ASN A 62 14.46 0.85 0.70
C ASN A 62 13.19 0.79 1.57
N SER A 63 12.03 1.19 1.02
CA SER A 63 10.74 1.11 1.71
C SER A 63 9.67 0.44 0.84
N LEU A 64 8.81 -0.34 1.48
CA LEU A 64 7.59 -0.89 0.90
C LEU A 64 6.42 0.01 1.32
N LEU A 65 5.80 0.67 0.34
CA LEU A 65 4.69 1.58 0.54
C LEU A 65 3.39 0.83 0.29
N TRP A 66 2.50 0.77 1.28
CA TRP A 66 1.20 0.13 1.14
C TRP A 66 0.07 1.15 1.15
N TYR A 67 -0.82 1.01 0.18
CA TYR A 67 -1.96 1.87 -0.07
C TYR A 67 -3.24 1.06 0.07
N LYS A 68 -4.15 1.54 0.92
CA LYS A 68 -5.47 0.92 1.07
C LYS A 68 -6.29 1.12 -0.20
N MET A 69 -6.89 0.04 -0.71
CA MET A 69 -7.59 0.05 -2.01
C MET A 69 -8.82 0.96 -2.03
N LEU A 70 -9.53 1.07 -0.91
CA LEU A 70 -10.71 1.92 -0.72
C LEU A 70 -10.40 3.25 0.01
N SER A 71 -9.15 3.73 0.00
CA SER A 71 -8.81 5.01 0.64
C SER A 71 -8.74 6.16 -0.37
N ALA A 72 -9.45 7.26 -0.09
CA ALA A 72 -9.38 8.49 -0.88
C ALA A 72 -8.03 9.23 -0.72
N SER A 73 -7.23 8.89 0.30
CA SER A 73 -5.99 9.60 0.62
C SER A 73 -4.84 9.26 -0.34
N PHE A 74 -4.10 10.27 -0.80
CA PHE A 74 -2.87 10.17 -1.61
C PHE A 74 -1.64 9.66 -0.84
N ARG A 75 -1.76 9.51 0.48
CA ARG A 75 -0.66 9.10 1.35
C ARG A 75 -0.65 7.58 1.52
N PRO A 76 0.55 6.95 1.54
CA PRO A 76 0.66 5.55 1.93
C PRO A 76 0.06 5.39 3.32
N THR A 77 -0.80 4.39 3.49
CA THR A 77 -1.42 4.10 4.79
C THR A 77 -0.42 3.41 5.71
N LEU A 78 0.56 2.72 5.13
CA LEU A 78 1.62 2.05 5.85
C LEU A 78 2.92 2.15 5.06
N VAL A 79 4.02 2.41 5.76
CA VAL A 79 5.37 2.45 5.21
C VAL A 79 6.21 1.44 5.98
N ILE A 80 6.61 0.36 5.31
CA ILE A 80 7.47 -0.67 5.88
C ILE A 80 8.89 -0.39 5.42
N ARG A 81 9.76 0.02 6.34
CA ARG A 81 11.18 0.22 6.04
C ARG A 81 11.89 -1.12 6.05
N ARG A 82 12.70 -1.37 5.03
CA ARG A 82 13.42 -2.63 4.89
C ARG A 82 14.37 -2.92 6.06
N ARG A 83 15.13 -1.92 6.51
CA ARG A 83 16.10 -2.05 7.63
C ARG A 83 15.47 -2.42 8.97
N GLY A 84 14.15 -2.29 9.11
CA GLY A 84 13.43 -2.69 10.32
C GLY A 84 12.45 -3.84 10.08
N ALA A 85 12.33 -4.34 8.85
CA ALA A 85 11.37 -5.38 8.49
C ALA A 85 12.08 -6.71 8.32
N ARG A 86 11.65 -7.72 9.07
CA ARG A 86 12.15 -9.09 8.95
C ARG A 86 10.99 -10.03 8.68
N LEU A 87 11.16 -10.93 7.71
CA LEU A 87 10.24 -12.05 7.53
C LEU A 87 10.49 -13.07 8.63
N THR A 88 9.48 -13.32 9.45
CA THR A 88 9.57 -14.29 10.55
C THR A 88 8.98 -15.63 10.14
N ASP A 89 7.84 -15.61 9.43
CA ASP A 89 7.12 -16.82 9.06
C ASP A 89 6.23 -16.58 7.83
N HIS A 90 5.89 -17.66 7.11
CA HIS A 90 4.87 -17.64 6.07
C HIS A 90 4.02 -18.92 6.10
N ARG A 91 2.69 -18.78 6.06
CA ARG A 91 1.75 -19.91 6.13
C ARG A 91 0.69 -19.86 5.04
N ALA A 92 0.04 -21.01 4.82
CA ALA A 92 -1.22 -21.06 4.08
C ALA A 92 -2.36 -20.44 4.91
N PRO A 93 -3.35 -19.79 4.28
CA PRO A 93 -4.52 -19.25 4.96
C PRO A 93 -5.32 -20.39 5.60
N SER A 94 -5.82 -20.17 6.81
CA SER A 94 -6.68 -21.14 7.50
C SER A 94 -8.15 -20.72 7.38
N PRO A 95 -9.12 -21.66 7.50
CA PRO A 95 -10.55 -21.34 7.44
C PRO A 95 -11.01 -20.35 8.52
N GLN A 96 -10.26 -20.23 9.62
CA GLN A 96 -10.54 -19.33 10.74
C GLN A 96 -10.14 -17.88 10.46
N ASP A 97 -9.35 -17.62 9.41
CA ASP A 97 -8.92 -16.27 9.06
C ASP A 97 -10.04 -15.42 8.42
N GLY A 98 -11.22 -16.02 8.18
CA GLY A 98 -12.47 -15.31 7.84
C GLY A 98 -12.45 -14.56 6.50
N LEU A 99 -11.44 -14.80 5.68
CA LEU A 99 -11.31 -14.24 4.35
C LEU A 99 -12.14 -15.06 3.37
N LEU A 100 -12.86 -14.37 2.49
CA LEU A 100 -13.07 -14.85 1.14
C LEU A 100 -11.66 -15.07 0.57
N ALA A 101 -11.16 -16.29 0.66
CA ALA A 101 -9.93 -16.76 0.02
C ALA A 101 -10.15 -16.75 -1.50
N VAL A 102 -10.33 -15.55 -2.06
CA VAL A 102 -10.45 -15.34 -3.49
C VAL A 102 -9.05 -15.52 -4.06
N ASN A 103 -8.75 -16.79 -4.30
CA ASN A 103 -7.65 -17.30 -5.10
C ASN A 103 -6.27 -17.13 -4.47
N SER A 104 -5.77 -18.20 -3.85
CA SER A 104 -4.33 -18.48 -3.79
C SER A 104 -3.46 -17.39 -3.15
N HIS A 105 -3.73 -16.98 -1.91
CA HIS A 105 -2.86 -16.04 -1.18
C HIS A 105 -2.05 -16.77 -0.10
N ARG A 106 -0.80 -16.35 0.14
CA ARG A 106 0.08 -16.73 1.26
C ARG A 106 0.00 -15.64 2.34
N ILE A 107 -0.08 -16.06 3.60
CA ILE A 107 0.01 -15.14 4.74
C ILE A 107 1.47 -15.08 5.19
N VAL A 108 2.03 -13.88 5.21
CA VAL A 108 3.39 -13.57 5.62
C VAL A 108 3.35 -12.78 6.91
N ARG A 109 4.15 -13.20 7.90
CA ARG A 109 4.35 -12.46 9.14
C ARG A 109 5.66 -11.68 9.07
N LEU A 110 5.55 -10.36 9.11
CA LEU A 110 6.68 -9.45 9.18
C LEU A 110 6.80 -8.84 10.57
N GLU A 111 7.99 -8.85 11.12
CA GLU A 111 8.36 -8.06 12.29
C GLU A 111 8.92 -6.72 11.81
N VAL A 112 8.26 -5.62 12.18
CA VAL A 112 8.60 -4.27 11.74
C VAL A 112 9.01 -3.41 12.93
N HIS A 113 10.23 -2.90 12.89
CA HIS A 113 10.77 -1.96 13.86
C HIS A 113 10.37 -0.55 13.47
N THR A 114 9.60 0.10 14.35
CA THR A 114 9.22 1.50 14.19
C THR A 114 10.36 2.39 14.71
N PRO A 115 10.63 3.57 14.14
CA PRO A 115 11.64 4.50 14.66
C PRO A 115 11.49 4.88 16.15
N GLY A 116 10.34 4.64 16.77
CA GLY A 116 10.14 4.75 18.22
C GLY A 116 10.58 3.53 19.04
N GLY A 117 11.32 2.58 18.45
CA GLY A 117 11.81 1.37 19.13
C GLY A 117 10.77 0.27 19.35
N ALA A 118 9.51 0.51 19.02
CA ALA A 118 8.46 -0.50 19.11
C ALA A 118 8.57 -1.51 17.95
N GLU A 119 8.76 -2.78 18.31
CA GLU A 119 8.58 -3.91 17.42
C GLU A 119 7.09 -4.19 17.24
N HIS A 120 6.64 -4.28 15.99
CA HIS A 120 5.27 -4.63 15.66
C HIS A 120 5.23 -5.80 14.68
N VAL A 121 4.52 -6.85 15.05
CA VAL A 121 4.25 -7.98 14.17
C VAL A 121 3.05 -7.66 13.29
N MET A 122 3.28 -7.67 11.99
CA MET A 122 2.27 -7.47 10.95
C MET A 122 2.06 -8.73 10.14
N GLU A 123 0.83 -8.93 9.68
CA GLU A 123 0.50 -10.02 8.75
C GLU A 123 0.03 -9.44 7.41
N LEU A 124 0.60 -9.97 6.33
CA LEU A 124 0.34 -9.60 4.95
C LEU A 124 -0.17 -10.82 4.19
N GLY A 125 -1.30 -10.70 3.52
CA GLY A 125 -1.80 -11.67 2.56
C GLY A 125 -1.37 -11.26 1.15
N LEU A 126 -0.64 -12.08 0.44
CA LEU A 126 -0.17 -11.78 -0.93
C LEU A 126 -0.16 -13.04 -1.80
N ALA A 127 -0.22 -12.87 -3.11
CA ALA A 127 -0.11 -13.99 -4.03
C ALA A 127 1.28 -14.68 -3.94
N PRO A 128 1.39 -16.01 -4.13
CA PRO A 128 2.64 -16.78 -4.06
C PRO A 128 3.76 -16.21 -4.93
N GLU A 129 3.42 -15.66 -6.09
CA GLU A 129 4.37 -15.07 -7.03
C GLU A 129 4.99 -13.79 -6.45
N SER A 130 4.22 -13.05 -5.66
CA SER A 130 4.69 -11.83 -4.97
C SER A 130 5.55 -12.14 -3.75
N LEU A 131 5.45 -13.36 -3.19
CA LEU A 131 6.19 -13.77 -2.00
C LEU A 131 7.69 -13.82 -2.26
N MET A 132 8.09 -14.41 -3.39
CA MET A 132 9.51 -14.47 -3.75
C MET A 132 10.08 -13.08 -4.02
N GLY A 133 9.30 -12.17 -4.62
CA GLY A 133 9.71 -10.78 -4.78
C GLY A 133 9.91 -10.05 -3.46
N LEU A 134 9.02 -10.27 -2.48
CA LEU A 134 9.13 -9.68 -1.14
C LEU A 134 10.34 -10.21 -0.39
N MET A 135 10.56 -11.53 -0.42
CA MET A 135 11.74 -12.15 0.19
C MET A 135 13.02 -11.65 -0.46
N ALA A 136 13.09 -11.66 -1.79
CA ALA A 136 14.24 -11.14 -2.52
C ALA A 136 14.50 -9.68 -2.17
N TRP A 137 13.46 -8.84 -2.07
CA TRP A 137 13.63 -7.44 -1.68
C TRP A 137 14.13 -7.29 -0.23
N LEU A 138 13.66 -8.11 0.71
CA LEU A 138 14.15 -8.11 2.09
C LEU A 138 15.63 -8.53 2.17
N GLU A 139 16.01 -9.55 1.41
CA GLU A 139 17.37 -10.14 1.41
C GLU A 139 18.40 -9.36 0.58
N ALA A 140 18.00 -8.76 -0.54
CA ALA A 140 18.93 -8.19 -1.52
C ALA A 140 19.68 -6.98 -0.96
N GLY A 141 20.91 -7.08 -0.44
CA GLY A 141 21.61 -6.02 0.33
C GLY A 141 21.42 -4.56 -0.12
N PRO A 142 21.53 -3.57 0.81
CA PRO A 142 21.14 -2.19 0.52
C PRO A 142 21.82 -1.67 -0.75
N PRO A 143 21.09 -1.07 -1.71
CA PRO A 143 21.73 -0.35 -2.80
C PRO A 143 22.57 0.77 -2.17
N GLY A 144 23.88 0.75 -2.41
CA GLY A 144 24.79 1.80 -1.94
C GLY A 144 24.46 3.11 -2.64
N GLY A 145 24.19 4.17 -1.85
CA GLY A 145 23.84 5.52 -2.34
C GLY A 145 22.45 5.54 -3.02
N GLU A 146 21.58 6.52 -2.88
CA GLU A 146 21.78 7.95 -2.74
C GLU A 146 20.56 8.56 -2.02
N SER A 147 20.84 9.41 -1.04
CA SER A 147 20.10 10.63 -0.66
C SER A 147 18.57 10.68 -0.88
N TYR A 148 17.79 10.26 0.13
CA TYR A 148 16.39 10.69 0.25
C TYR A 148 16.32 11.94 1.14
N ARG A 149 16.10 13.12 0.53
CA ARG A 149 15.81 14.38 1.22
C ARG A 149 14.56 14.22 2.09
N GLU A 150 14.72 14.50 3.38
CA GLU A 150 13.65 14.83 4.31
C GLU A 150 12.78 15.97 3.74
N PHE A 151 11.47 15.78 3.76
CA PHE A 151 10.52 16.87 3.67
C PHE A 151 10.06 17.18 5.10
N ASP A 152 10.45 18.37 5.57
CA ASP A 152 9.83 19.12 6.66
C ASP A 152 8.30 19.23 6.49
#